data_AF-A0A9D6TN13-F1
#
_entry.id   AF-A0A9D6TN13-F1
#
_cell.length_a   1.000
_cell.length_b   1.000
_cell.length_c   1.000
_cell.angle_alpha   90.00
_cell.angle_beta   90.00
_cell.angle_gamma   90.00
#
_symmetry.space_group_name_H-M   'P 1'
#
loop_
_entity.id
_entity.type
_entity.pdbx_description
1 polymer ?
#
loop_
_entity_poly.entity_id
_entity_poly.type
_entity_poly.pdbx_seq_one_letter_code
_entity_poly.pdbx_strand_id
1 'polypeptide(L)'
;MTQQETVEFALSGSVGGKTISAKQGVPFVRFAEFNEDVQKYVQGSDAKNVLSDLQVQIEDGSYLLRLLIPAGLLTSLVSDTAKLAQPGALAEIDRKRADVVLRWQDRARMEPSLAYSVRSPAEAFAPVMITHDSNFRREERVQWVQVERYLIGEIEDWGGSKSVNVHIRPRNAKDALIIAATADQIRQQKDNLVFHKAIVHVRAKQNPKTGELDAYQLIELRAYGPKVEESRLQELFAKGAKAWAEVPEAGTWVEELRGGAHA
;
A
#
# COMPACT_ATOMS: atom_id res chain seq x y z
N MET A 1 -25.31 8.16 22.33
CA MET A 1 -25.75 9.02 21.21
C MET A 1 -24.78 8.78 20.07
N THR A 2 -25.24 8.26 18.93
CA THR A 2 -24.41 8.15 17.71
C THR A 2 -24.18 9.56 17.17
N GLN A 3 -22.96 10.07 17.33
CA GLN A 3 -22.61 11.43 16.92
C GLN A 3 -22.58 11.48 15.38
N GLN A 4 -23.59 12.12 14.80
CA GLN A 4 -23.59 12.52 13.39
C GLN A 4 -22.92 13.88 13.27
N GLU A 5 -22.28 14.14 12.14
CA GLU A 5 -21.63 15.41 11.88
C GLU A 5 -21.93 15.90 10.48
N THR A 6 -22.06 17.22 10.36
CA THR A 6 -22.26 17.88 9.08
C THR A 6 -20.91 18.04 8.37
N VAL A 7 -20.84 17.62 7.11
CA VAL A 7 -19.69 17.88 6.24
C VAL A 7 -20.17 18.61 4.99
N GLU A 8 -19.45 19.65 4.60
CA GLU A 8 -19.76 20.50 3.47
C GLU A 8 -18.77 20.28 2.32
N PHE A 9 -19.32 20.06 1.12
CA PHE A 9 -18.58 19.92 -0.12
C PHE A 9 -18.96 21.05 -1.06
N ALA A 10 -18.00 21.79 -1.59
CA ALA A 10 -18.29 22.92 -2.48
C ALA A 10 -17.58 22.80 -3.82
N LEU A 11 -18.31 23.05 -4.92
CA LEU A 11 -17.77 23.31 -6.25
C LEU A 11 -17.99 24.78 -6.59
N SER A 12 -16.90 25.53 -6.75
CA SER A 12 -16.89 26.97 -7.00
C SER A 12 -16.10 27.31 -8.27
N GLY A 13 -16.36 28.49 -8.84
CA GLY A 13 -15.67 28.96 -10.04
C GLY A 13 -16.60 29.30 -11.20
N SER A 14 -16.05 29.20 -12.41
CA SER A 14 -16.80 29.42 -13.65
C SER A 14 -16.39 28.44 -14.74
N VAL A 15 -17.36 28.06 -15.58
CA VAL A 15 -17.17 27.15 -16.73
C VAL A 15 -17.74 27.82 -17.97
N GLY A 16 -16.94 27.96 -19.01
CA GLY A 16 -17.36 28.68 -20.23
C GLY A 16 -17.85 30.11 -19.96
N GLY A 17 -17.24 30.78 -18.97
CA GLY A 17 -17.61 32.16 -18.56
C GLY A 17 -18.86 32.28 -17.68
N LYS A 18 -19.55 31.19 -17.35
CA LYS A 18 -20.71 31.20 -16.44
C LYS A 18 -20.29 30.78 -15.03
N THR A 19 -20.65 31.60 -14.04
CA THR A 19 -20.38 31.33 -12.62
C THR A 19 -21.22 30.15 -12.13
N ILE A 20 -20.58 29.24 -11.41
CA ILE A 20 -21.23 28.11 -10.75
C ILE A 20 -21.91 28.62 -9.47
N SER A 21 -23.23 28.43 -9.37
CA SER A 21 -23.98 28.67 -8.13
C SER A 21 -25.28 27.89 -8.10
N ALA A 22 -25.85 27.73 -6.91
CA ALA A 22 -27.19 27.17 -6.75
C ALA A 22 -28.27 27.95 -7.52
N LYS A 23 -28.15 29.29 -7.59
CA LYS A 23 -29.13 30.17 -8.25
C LYS A 23 -28.95 30.29 -9.76
N GLN A 24 -27.71 30.44 -10.24
CA GLN A 24 -27.43 30.62 -11.67
C GLN A 24 -27.27 29.29 -12.41
N GLY A 25 -27.12 28.20 -11.65
CA GLY A 25 -27.03 26.85 -12.17
C GLY A 25 -25.60 26.35 -12.31
N VAL A 26 -25.50 25.05 -12.60
CA VAL A 26 -24.26 24.32 -12.83
C VAL A 26 -24.42 23.58 -14.16
N PRO A 27 -23.40 23.55 -15.05
CA PRO A 27 -23.45 22.70 -16.23
C PRO A 27 -23.78 21.26 -15.86
N PHE A 28 -24.72 20.63 -16.57
CA PHE A 28 -25.26 19.32 -16.21
C PHE A 28 -24.18 18.24 -15.98
N VAL A 29 -23.16 18.19 -16.85
CA VAL A 29 -22.04 17.26 -16.71
C VAL A 29 -21.28 17.50 -15.40
N ARG A 30 -20.96 18.77 -15.09
CA ARG A 30 -20.24 19.15 -13.86
C ARG A 30 -21.08 18.87 -12.61
N PHE A 31 -22.39 19.07 -12.70
CA PHE A 31 -23.33 18.70 -11.64
C PHE A 31 -23.27 17.18 -11.39
N ALA A 32 -23.46 16.36 -12.41
CA ALA A 32 -23.46 14.91 -12.25
C ALA A 32 -22.13 14.37 -11.71
N GLU A 33 -21.01 14.83 -12.30
CA GLU A 33 -19.66 14.44 -11.88
C GLU A 33 -19.38 14.81 -10.42
N PHE A 34 -19.73 16.03 -10.00
CA PHE A 34 -19.44 16.49 -8.65
C PHE A 34 -20.26 15.73 -7.60
N ASN A 35 -21.56 15.49 -7.85
CA ASN A 35 -22.39 14.69 -6.94
C ASN A 35 -21.86 13.24 -6.84
N GLU A 36 -21.46 12.63 -7.97
CA GLU A 36 -20.89 11.27 -7.98
C GLU A 36 -19.55 11.22 -7.22
N ASP A 37 -18.71 12.24 -7.37
CA ASP A 37 -17.44 12.33 -6.64
C ASP A 37 -17.66 12.53 -5.14
N VAL A 38 -18.58 13.39 -4.72
CA VAL A 38 -18.92 13.57 -3.30
C VAL A 38 -19.46 12.26 -2.71
N GLN A 39 -20.31 11.54 -3.45
CA GLN A 39 -20.79 10.22 -3.04
C GLN A 39 -19.63 9.24 -2.82
N LYS A 40 -18.71 9.13 -3.80
CA LYS A 40 -17.52 8.25 -3.71
C LYS A 40 -16.59 8.67 -2.57
N TYR A 41 -16.44 9.96 -2.33
CA TYR A 41 -15.58 10.50 -1.28
C TYR A 41 -16.12 10.16 0.11
N VAL A 42 -17.41 10.41 0.35
CA VAL A 42 -18.07 10.09 1.61
C VAL A 42 -18.04 8.60 1.87
N GLN A 43 -18.40 7.79 0.87
CA GLN A 43 -18.46 6.33 0.99
C GLN A 43 -17.08 5.70 1.23
N GLY A 44 -16.02 6.19 0.58
CA GLY A 44 -14.75 5.47 0.54
C GLY A 44 -14.93 4.02 0.08
N SER A 45 -14.06 3.12 0.55
CA SER A 45 -14.19 1.67 0.31
C SER A 45 -15.25 0.98 1.18
N ASP A 46 -15.94 1.71 2.05
CA ASP A 46 -16.95 1.16 2.96
C ASP A 46 -18.22 0.69 2.21
N ALA A 47 -18.98 -0.20 2.86
CA ALA A 47 -20.09 -0.95 2.23
C ALA A 47 -21.21 -0.05 1.68
N LYS A 48 -21.76 -0.46 0.52
CA LYS A 48 -22.68 0.29 -0.36
C LYS A 48 -23.98 0.82 0.27
N ASN A 49 -24.34 0.42 1.49
CA ASN A 49 -25.68 0.65 2.04
C ASN A 49 -25.78 1.86 3.00
N VAL A 50 -24.70 2.62 3.22
CA VAL A 50 -24.71 3.70 4.24
C VAL A 50 -25.18 5.06 3.69
N LEU A 51 -25.40 5.15 2.38
CA LEU A 51 -25.74 6.41 1.70
C LEU A 51 -27.24 6.65 1.48
N SER A 52 -28.11 5.65 1.73
CA SER A 52 -29.55 5.78 1.47
C SER A 52 -30.24 6.82 2.35
N ASP A 53 -29.69 7.08 3.54
CA ASP A 53 -30.28 7.96 4.55
C ASP A 53 -29.61 9.34 4.61
N LEU A 54 -28.72 9.62 3.64
CA LEU A 54 -27.91 10.82 3.63
C LEU A 54 -28.72 12.01 3.14
N GLN A 55 -28.98 12.96 4.04
CA GLN A 55 -29.64 14.21 3.68
C GLN A 55 -28.65 15.18 3.07
N VAL A 56 -29.06 15.83 1.97
CA VAL A 56 -28.25 16.79 1.22
C VAL A 56 -29.02 18.10 1.12
N GLN A 57 -28.39 19.21 1.49
CA GLN A 57 -28.90 20.56 1.26
C GLN A 57 -28.00 21.30 0.27
N ILE A 58 -28.62 22.10 -0.60
CA ILE A 58 -27.93 23.00 -1.52
C ILE A 58 -28.07 24.43 -1.00
N GLU A 59 -26.95 25.12 -0.82
CA GLU A 59 -26.89 26.47 -0.21
C GLU A 59 -26.38 27.53 -1.18
N ASP A 60 -26.66 28.80 -0.85
CA ASP A 60 -26.29 29.97 -1.65
C ASP A 60 -24.77 30.22 -1.68
N GLY A 61 -24.25 30.54 -2.87
CA GLY A 61 -22.82 30.75 -3.14
C GLY A 61 -22.35 29.86 -4.30
N SER A 62 -21.25 29.14 -4.10
CA SER A 62 -20.84 28.01 -4.95
C SER A 62 -21.90 26.91 -4.94
N TYR A 63 -21.81 25.89 -5.81
CA TYR A 63 -22.63 24.69 -5.66
C TYR A 63 -22.17 23.92 -4.42
N LEU A 64 -22.79 24.22 -3.27
CA LEU A 64 -22.47 23.64 -1.96
C LEU A 64 -23.43 22.49 -1.68
N LEU A 65 -22.89 21.35 -1.28
CA LEU A 65 -23.62 20.22 -0.74
C LEU A 65 -23.31 20.11 0.75
N ARG A 66 -24.32 20.28 1.60
CA ARG A 66 -24.22 20.03 3.03
C ARG A 66 -24.80 18.66 3.35
N LEU A 67 -23.97 17.76 3.89
CA LEU A 67 -24.30 16.37 4.14
C LEU A 67 -24.27 16.06 5.64
N LEU A 68 -25.28 15.36 6.15
CA LEU A 68 -25.28 14.80 7.50
C LEU A 68 -24.68 13.39 7.47
N ILE A 69 -23.45 13.23 7.97
CA ILE A 69 -22.69 11.98 7.88
C ILE A 69 -23.05 11.05 9.05
N PRO A 70 -23.46 9.80 8.79
CA PRO A 70 -23.66 8.79 9.84
C PRO A 70 -22.37 8.46 10.58
N ALA A 71 -22.47 8.21 11.89
CA ALA A 71 -21.32 7.90 12.76
C ALA A 71 -20.41 6.77 12.21
N GLY A 72 -20.98 5.77 11.54
CA GLY A 72 -20.24 4.65 10.97
C GLY A 72 -19.28 5.00 9.82
N LEU A 73 -19.51 6.12 9.12
CA LEU A 73 -18.58 6.64 8.09
C LEU A 73 -17.72 7.78 8.61
N LEU A 74 -18.19 8.47 9.65
CA LEU A 74 -17.63 9.74 10.07
C LEU A 74 -16.16 9.61 10.49
N THR A 75 -15.82 8.60 11.29
CA THR A 75 -14.45 8.42 11.79
C THR A 75 -13.44 8.21 10.66
N SER A 76 -13.75 7.36 9.67
CA SER A 76 -12.84 7.11 8.55
C SER A 76 -12.72 8.35 7.64
N LEU A 77 -13.84 9.04 7.40
CA LEU A 77 -13.88 10.28 6.62
C LEU A 77 -13.06 11.39 7.27
N VAL A 78 -13.25 11.66 8.57
CA VAL A 78 -12.52 12.69 9.32
C VAL A 78 -11.03 12.37 9.34
N SER A 79 -10.66 11.13 9.65
CA SER A 79 -9.26 10.71 9.70
C SER A 79 -8.56 10.89 8.34
N ASP A 80 -9.20 10.46 7.25
CA ASP A 80 -8.62 10.60 5.91
C ASP A 80 -8.58 12.05 5.44
N THR A 81 -9.63 12.84 5.70
CA THR A 81 -9.67 14.25 5.29
C THR A 81 -8.62 15.07 6.04
N ALA A 82 -8.40 14.79 7.33
CA ALA A 82 -7.37 15.46 8.13
C ALA A 82 -5.95 15.23 7.58
N LYS A 83 -5.66 14.05 7.02
CA LYS A 83 -4.36 13.74 6.42
C LYS A 83 -4.06 14.58 5.16
N LEU A 84 -5.09 15.05 4.45
CA LEU A 84 -4.95 15.90 3.26
C LEU A 84 -4.31 17.27 3.55
N ALA A 85 -4.10 17.64 4.81
CA ALA A 85 -3.24 18.78 5.16
C ALA A 85 -1.80 18.63 4.63
N GLN A 86 -1.36 17.40 4.32
CA GLN A 86 -0.05 17.11 3.75
C GLN A 86 -0.17 16.63 2.28
N PRO A 87 0.45 17.31 1.30
CA PRO A 87 0.28 16.97 -0.12
C PRO A 87 0.68 15.54 -0.52
N GLY A 88 1.57 14.87 0.23
CA GLY A 88 1.99 13.47 -0.03
C GLY A 88 1.08 12.39 0.58
N ALA A 89 0.02 12.78 1.28
CA ALA A 89 -0.77 11.85 2.10
C ALA A 89 -1.80 11.01 1.32
N LEU A 90 -1.91 11.14 -0.01
CA LEU A 90 -2.91 10.37 -0.77
C LEU A 90 -2.67 8.85 -0.72
N ALA A 91 -1.45 8.42 -0.42
CA ALA A 91 -1.14 7.00 -0.21
C ALA A 91 -1.60 6.48 1.17
N GLU A 92 -1.94 7.38 2.10
CA GLU A 92 -2.29 7.07 3.50
C GLU A 92 -3.79 7.12 3.78
N ILE A 93 -4.60 7.44 2.77
CA ILE A 93 -6.06 7.52 2.84
C ILE A 93 -6.73 6.44 2.01
N ASP A 94 -8.04 6.27 2.20
CA ASP A 94 -8.85 5.39 1.37
C ASP A 94 -8.63 5.64 -0.14
N ARG A 95 -8.52 4.54 -0.90
CA ARG A 95 -8.19 4.61 -2.33
C ARG A 95 -9.22 5.39 -3.14
N LYS A 96 -10.52 5.24 -2.88
CA LYS A 96 -11.56 5.94 -3.64
C LYS A 96 -11.56 7.43 -3.30
N ARG A 97 -11.30 7.80 -2.03
CA ARG A 97 -11.11 9.20 -1.62
C ARG A 97 -9.91 9.83 -2.32
N ALA A 98 -8.77 9.14 -2.34
CA ALA A 98 -7.59 9.60 -3.07
C ALA A 98 -7.87 9.81 -4.57
N ASP A 99 -8.57 8.88 -5.20
CA ASP A 99 -8.91 8.97 -6.62
C ASP A 99 -9.86 10.16 -6.91
N VAL A 100 -10.77 10.51 -5.99
CA VAL A 100 -11.60 11.73 -6.09
C VAL A 100 -10.74 13.00 -6.02
N VAL A 101 -9.84 13.08 -5.04
CA VAL A 101 -8.97 14.25 -4.87
C VAL A 101 -8.10 14.48 -6.11
N LEU A 102 -7.54 13.41 -6.68
CA LEU A 102 -6.78 13.49 -7.93
C LEU A 102 -7.63 14.00 -9.10
N ARG A 103 -8.88 13.50 -9.26
CA ARG A 103 -9.79 13.99 -10.31
C ARG A 103 -10.12 15.48 -10.13
N TRP A 104 -10.38 15.92 -8.91
CA TRP A 104 -10.65 17.33 -8.64
C TRP A 104 -9.44 18.22 -8.95
N GLN A 105 -8.25 17.79 -8.58
CA GLN A 105 -7.00 18.48 -8.91
C GLN A 105 -6.77 18.55 -10.43
N ASP A 106 -6.93 17.44 -11.15
CA ASP A 106 -6.74 17.40 -12.61
C ASP A 106 -7.73 18.32 -13.33
N ARG A 107 -9.00 18.35 -12.89
CA ARG A 107 -10.00 19.28 -13.42
C ARG A 107 -9.68 20.73 -13.11
N ALA A 108 -9.26 21.04 -11.88
CA ALA A 108 -8.87 22.41 -11.52
C ALA A 108 -7.64 22.89 -12.32
N ARG A 109 -6.73 21.99 -12.70
CA ARG A 109 -5.61 22.32 -13.60
C ARG A 109 -6.06 22.59 -15.03
N MET A 110 -7.04 21.84 -15.54
CA MET A 110 -7.61 22.07 -16.87
C MET A 110 -8.46 23.34 -16.95
N GLU A 111 -9.16 23.68 -15.86
CA GLU A 111 -10.00 24.88 -15.72
C GLU A 111 -9.58 25.66 -14.46
N PRO A 112 -8.58 26.57 -14.55
CA PRO A 112 -7.99 27.23 -13.38
C PRO A 112 -8.95 28.07 -12.52
N SER A 113 -10.10 28.43 -13.07
CA SER A 113 -11.20 29.10 -12.36
C SER A 113 -11.96 28.18 -11.40
N LEU A 114 -11.83 26.85 -11.53
CA LEU A 114 -12.49 25.88 -10.68
C LEU A 114 -11.75 25.66 -9.36
N ALA A 115 -12.51 25.57 -8.28
CA ALA A 115 -12.01 25.14 -6.99
C ALA A 115 -13.03 24.24 -6.28
N TYR A 116 -12.50 23.20 -5.63
CA TYR A 116 -13.25 22.25 -4.82
C TYR A 116 -12.88 22.45 -3.34
N SER A 117 -13.83 22.29 -2.43
CA SER A 117 -13.51 22.31 -1.00
C SER A 117 -14.30 21.29 -0.18
N VAL A 118 -13.66 20.79 0.88
CA VAL A 118 -14.26 19.93 1.90
C VAL A 118 -14.08 20.61 3.25
N ARG A 119 -15.16 20.77 4.02
CA ARG A 119 -15.15 21.51 5.29
C ARG A 119 -16.03 20.80 6.32
N SER A 120 -15.67 20.92 7.60
CA SER A 120 -16.55 20.60 8.71
C SER A 120 -16.93 21.90 9.42
N PRO A 121 -18.22 22.29 9.48
CA PRO A 121 -18.68 23.41 10.30
C PRO A 121 -18.41 23.22 11.80
N ALA A 122 -18.23 21.97 12.25
CA ALA A 122 -17.85 21.64 13.62
C ALA A 122 -16.31 21.59 13.83
N GLU A 123 -15.54 21.96 12.80
CA GLU A 123 -14.07 22.00 12.82
C GLU A 123 -13.39 20.66 13.14
N ALA A 124 -14.00 19.52 12.79
CA ALA A 124 -13.39 18.20 13.04
C ALA A 124 -12.10 17.94 12.24
N PHE A 125 -11.85 18.72 11.18
CA PHE A 125 -10.61 18.72 10.41
C PHE A 125 -10.38 20.09 9.77
N ALA A 126 -9.13 20.39 9.43
CA ALA A 126 -8.77 21.62 8.72
C ALA A 126 -9.42 21.65 7.32
N PRO A 127 -10.00 22.78 6.88
CA PRO A 127 -10.60 22.89 5.56
C PRO A 127 -9.63 22.49 4.44
N VAL A 128 -10.07 21.60 3.55
CA VAL A 128 -9.29 21.19 2.39
C VAL A 128 -9.78 21.98 1.18
N MET A 129 -8.86 22.66 0.50
CA MET A 129 -9.13 23.40 -0.74
C MET A 129 -8.27 22.84 -1.87
N ILE A 130 -8.91 22.53 -2.99
CA ILE A 130 -8.27 21.96 -4.17
C ILE A 130 -8.48 22.94 -5.33
N THR A 131 -7.38 23.50 -5.80
CA THR A 131 -7.29 24.51 -6.86
C THR A 131 -6.26 24.07 -7.92
N HIS A 132 -6.04 24.88 -8.96
CA HIS A 132 -5.03 24.61 -9.97
C HIS A 132 -3.59 24.53 -9.42
N ASP A 133 -3.31 25.20 -8.29
CA ASP A 133 -2.01 25.20 -7.61
C ASP A 133 -1.81 23.98 -6.69
N SER A 134 -2.84 23.16 -6.50
CA SER A 134 -2.76 21.97 -5.66
C SER A 134 -1.79 20.94 -6.23
N ASN A 135 -1.08 20.25 -5.33
CA ASN A 135 -0.05 19.27 -5.67
C ASN A 135 -0.15 18.02 -4.78
N PHE A 136 -1.37 17.47 -4.65
CA PHE A 136 -1.61 16.18 -4.04
C PHE A 136 -0.97 15.07 -4.87
N ARG A 137 -0.23 14.19 -4.20
CA ARG A 137 0.53 13.07 -4.79
C ARG A 137 0.26 11.78 -4.06
N ARG A 138 0.15 10.70 -4.82
CA ARG A 138 0.15 9.33 -4.29
C ARG A 138 1.58 8.83 -4.23
N GLU A 139 2.32 9.29 -3.24
CA GLU A 139 3.66 8.76 -2.98
C GLU A 139 3.51 7.43 -2.23
N GLU A 140 3.44 6.32 -2.97
CA GLU A 140 3.58 5.01 -2.35
C GLU A 140 4.97 4.93 -1.72
N ARG A 141 5.06 5.06 -0.40
CA ARG A 141 6.27 4.71 0.33
C ARG A 141 6.44 3.20 0.21
N VAL A 142 7.19 2.75 -0.80
CA VAL A 142 7.61 1.35 -0.91
C VAL A 142 8.60 1.10 0.22
N GLN A 143 8.08 0.64 1.36
CA GLN A 143 8.92 0.19 2.47
C GLN A 143 9.52 -1.15 2.10
N TRP A 144 10.78 -1.15 1.69
CA TRP A 144 11.54 -2.37 1.51
C TRP A 144 12.01 -2.90 2.87
N VAL A 145 11.68 -4.14 3.20
CA VAL A 145 12.13 -4.80 4.43
C VAL A 145 13.27 -5.77 4.13
N GLN A 146 14.24 -5.91 5.03
CA GLN A 146 15.30 -6.91 4.87
C GLN A 146 14.78 -8.30 5.20
N VAL A 147 15.05 -9.27 4.33
CA VAL A 147 14.69 -10.68 4.52
C VAL A 147 15.85 -11.58 4.14
N GLU A 148 15.84 -12.81 4.67
CA GLU A 148 16.72 -13.89 4.24
C GLU A 148 15.93 -14.93 3.44
N ARG A 149 16.51 -15.45 2.35
CA ARG A 149 15.88 -16.39 1.43
C ARG A 149 16.86 -17.46 0.97
N TYR A 150 16.35 -18.67 0.72
CA TYR A 150 17.09 -19.73 0.06
C TYR A 150 16.64 -19.82 -1.39
N LEU A 151 17.59 -19.66 -2.32
CA LEU A 151 17.38 -19.81 -3.76
C LEU A 151 17.96 -21.16 -4.19
N ILE A 152 17.19 -21.90 -4.99
CA ILE A 152 17.63 -23.18 -5.55
C ILE A 152 17.62 -23.06 -7.07
N GLY A 153 18.75 -23.38 -7.69
CA GLY A 153 18.95 -23.17 -9.10
C GLY A 153 20.32 -23.65 -9.55
N GLU A 154 20.64 -23.39 -10.81
CA GLU A 154 21.95 -23.69 -11.39
C GLU A 154 22.81 -22.43 -11.36
N ILE A 155 24.06 -22.54 -10.89
CA ILE A 155 25.01 -21.43 -10.99
C ILE A 155 25.49 -21.36 -12.44
N GLU A 156 25.41 -20.20 -13.07
CA GLU A 156 25.90 -20.01 -14.44
C GLU A 156 27.28 -19.38 -14.49
N ASP A 157 27.57 -18.51 -13.52
CA ASP A 157 28.80 -17.76 -13.43
C ASP A 157 28.99 -17.27 -11.99
N TRP A 158 30.24 -16.98 -11.61
CA TRP A 158 30.58 -16.27 -10.39
C TRP A 158 31.94 -15.55 -10.49
N GLY A 159 32.12 -14.50 -9.70
CA GLY A 159 33.30 -13.66 -9.76
C GLY A 159 33.00 -12.31 -10.41
N GLY A 160 33.96 -11.76 -11.16
CA GLY A 160 33.87 -10.44 -11.77
C GLY A 160 34.99 -9.50 -11.32
N SER A 161 35.53 -8.72 -12.27
CA SER A 161 36.70 -7.87 -12.05
C SER A 161 36.39 -6.52 -11.39
N LYS A 162 35.17 -5.99 -11.60
CA LYS A 162 34.71 -4.71 -11.03
C LYS A 162 33.65 -4.88 -9.94
N SER A 163 32.81 -5.90 -10.08
CA SER A 163 31.75 -6.25 -9.14
C SER A 163 31.75 -7.76 -9.03
N VAL A 164 32.03 -8.27 -7.84
CA VAL A 164 32.03 -9.71 -7.56
C VAL A 164 30.59 -10.13 -7.32
N ASN A 165 30.12 -11.13 -8.06
CA ASN A 165 28.75 -11.61 -7.97
C ASN A 165 28.65 -13.13 -8.25
N VAL A 166 27.46 -13.68 -8.04
CA VAL A 166 27.08 -15.05 -8.39
C VAL A 166 25.82 -14.97 -9.22
N HIS A 167 25.82 -15.60 -10.39
CA HIS A 167 24.65 -15.70 -11.26
C HIS A 167 24.00 -17.06 -11.03
N ILE A 168 22.75 -17.07 -10.59
CA ILE A 168 21.96 -18.28 -10.42
C ILE A 168 20.73 -18.23 -11.30
N ARG A 169 20.42 -19.33 -12.00
CA ARG A 169 19.13 -19.53 -12.70
C ARG A 169 18.20 -20.39 -11.85
N PRO A 170 17.20 -19.80 -11.19
CA PRO A 170 16.13 -20.57 -10.56
C PRO A 170 15.39 -21.42 -11.60
N ARG A 171 14.91 -22.60 -11.19
CA ARG A 171 14.25 -23.57 -12.09
C ARG A 171 13.05 -22.99 -12.87
N ASN A 172 12.33 -22.04 -12.26
CA ASN A 172 11.10 -21.46 -12.82
C ASN A 172 11.28 -19.99 -13.26
N ALA A 173 12.52 -19.50 -13.31
CA ALA A 173 12.82 -18.14 -13.76
C ALA A 173 13.33 -18.18 -15.21
N LYS A 174 12.91 -17.18 -16.01
CA LYS A 174 13.44 -17.00 -17.37
C LYS A 174 14.88 -16.50 -17.34
N ASP A 175 15.17 -15.62 -16.39
CA ASP A 175 16.45 -14.92 -16.28
C ASP A 175 17.24 -15.36 -15.05
N ALA A 176 18.56 -15.20 -15.13
CA ALA A 176 19.45 -15.40 -14.00
C ALA A 176 19.30 -14.25 -12.99
N LEU A 177 19.35 -14.58 -11.69
CA LEU A 177 19.47 -13.60 -10.63
C LEU A 177 20.95 -13.33 -10.37
N ILE A 178 21.30 -12.06 -10.32
CA ILE A 178 22.65 -11.58 -9.98
C ILE A 178 22.69 -11.30 -8.48
N ILE A 179 23.57 -12.00 -7.78
CA ILE A 179 23.72 -11.92 -6.33
C ILE A 179 25.06 -11.28 -6.03
N ALA A 180 25.07 -10.14 -5.35
CA ALA A 180 26.31 -9.50 -4.95
C ALA A 180 27.08 -10.40 -3.96
N ALA A 181 28.39 -10.56 -4.17
CA ALA A 181 29.26 -11.37 -3.34
C ALA A 181 30.58 -10.64 -3.10
N THR A 182 31.41 -11.17 -2.21
CA THR A 182 32.80 -10.69 -2.01
C THR A 182 33.79 -11.67 -2.61
N ALA A 183 34.99 -11.18 -2.96
CA ALA A 183 36.07 -12.03 -3.45
C ALA A 183 36.45 -13.13 -2.44
N ASP A 184 36.35 -12.83 -1.14
CA ASP A 184 36.64 -13.80 -0.08
C ASP A 184 35.60 -14.92 -0.03
N GLN A 185 34.31 -14.60 -0.21
CA GLN A 185 33.25 -15.62 -0.30
C GLN A 185 33.48 -16.56 -1.48
N ILE A 186 33.90 -16.04 -2.64
CA ILE A 186 34.22 -16.88 -3.81
C ILE A 186 35.49 -17.71 -3.54
N ARG A 187 36.54 -17.11 -2.97
CA ARG A 187 37.82 -17.81 -2.71
C ARG A 187 37.69 -18.93 -1.68
N GLN A 188 36.80 -18.78 -0.70
CA GLN A 188 36.53 -19.81 0.30
C GLN A 188 35.78 -21.02 -0.26
N GLN A 189 35.17 -20.88 -1.45
CA GLN A 189 34.48 -21.98 -2.08
C GLN A 189 35.48 -22.99 -2.64
N LYS A 190 35.40 -24.24 -2.16
CA LYS A 190 36.36 -25.30 -2.51
C LYS A 190 35.91 -26.11 -3.71
N ASP A 191 34.60 -26.24 -3.89
CA ASP A 191 34.00 -26.99 -4.99
C ASP A 191 33.67 -26.07 -6.16
N ASN A 192 33.92 -26.52 -7.39
CA ASN A 192 33.41 -25.82 -8.55
C ASN A 192 31.90 -26.06 -8.67
N LEU A 193 31.10 -25.01 -8.47
CA LEU A 193 29.64 -25.08 -8.58
C LEU A 193 29.10 -24.46 -9.86
N VAL A 194 29.96 -23.87 -10.72
CA VAL A 194 29.53 -23.32 -12.02
C VAL A 194 28.96 -24.46 -12.89
N PHE A 195 27.80 -24.22 -13.48
CA PHE A 195 26.94 -25.17 -14.18
C PHE A 195 26.45 -26.36 -13.34
N HIS A 196 26.41 -26.20 -12.01
CA HIS A 196 25.87 -27.20 -11.09
C HIS A 196 24.71 -26.62 -10.26
N LYS A 197 23.82 -27.51 -9.82
CA LYS A 197 22.74 -27.14 -8.90
C LYS A 197 23.32 -26.77 -7.54
N ALA A 198 22.85 -25.65 -7.01
CA ALA A 198 23.27 -25.12 -5.72
C ALA A 198 22.08 -24.61 -4.90
N ILE A 199 22.32 -24.48 -3.60
CA ILE A 199 21.47 -23.72 -2.69
C ILE A 199 22.24 -22.45 -2.34
N VAL A 200 21.64 -21.30 -2.61
CA VAL A 200 22.18 -19.97 -2.29
C VAL A 200 21.35 -19.36 -1.17
N HIS A 201 21.98 -19.11 -0.03
CA HIS A 201 21.40 -18.33 1.04
C HIS A 201 21.72 -16.85 0.81
N VAL A 202 20.68 -16.02 0.72
CA VAL A 202 20.82 -14.60 0.41
C VAL A 202 20.11 -13.73 1.42
N ARG A 203 20.67 -12.54 1.65
CA ARG A 203 19.94 -11.38 2.17
C ARG A 203 19.38 -10.60 0.99
N ALA A 204 18.13 -10.17 1.07
CA ALA A 204 17.49 -9.36 0.04
C ALA A 204 16.59 -8.30 0.69
N LYS A 205 16.17 -7.32 -0.12
CA LYS A 205 15.08 -6.40 0.19
C LYS A 205 13.79 -6.94 -0.39
N GLN A 206 12.74 -7.05 0.41
CA GLN A 206 11.42 -7.47 -0.03
C GLN A 206 10.42 -6.32 0.03
N ASN A 207 9.60 -6.18 -1.00
CA ASN A 207 8.39 -5.38 -0.95
C ASN A 207 7.31 -6.18 -0.19
N PRO A 208 6.83 -5.73 0.98
CA PRO A 208 5.89 -6.50 1.80
C PRO A 208 4.51 -6.63 1.16
N LYS A 209 4.15 -5.75 0.20
CA LYS A 209 2.86 -5.80 -0.51
C LYS A 209 2.89 -6.76 -1.70
N THR A 210 3.93 -6.67 -2.53
CA THR A 210 4.01 -7.45 -3.78
C THR A 210 4.78 -8.76 -3.63
N GLY A 211 5.59 -8.88 -2.58
CA GLY A 211 6.50 -9.99 -2.37
C GLY A 211 7.78 -9.94 -3.21
N GLU A 212 7.92 -8.93 -4.08
CA GLU A 212 9.08 -8.72 -4.95
C GLU A 212 10.38 -8.59 -4.16
N LEU A 213 11.48 -9.13 -4.71
CA LEU A 213 12.79 -9.18 -4.08
C LEU A 213 13.84 -8.46 -4.93
N ASP A 214 14.67 -7.65 -4.27
CA ASP A 214 15.76 -6.90 -4.87
C ASP A 214 17.00 -6.85 -3.95
N ALA A 215 18.12 -6.30 -4.43
CA ALA A 215 19.35 -6.09 -3.67
C ALA A 215 19.89 -7.36 -3.01
N TYR A 216 20.00 -8.44 -3.79
CA TYR A 216 20.51 -9.73 -3.34
C TYR A 216 21.98 -9.65 -2.92
N GLN A 217 22.27 -10.12 -1.70
CA GLN A 217 23.60 -10.25 -1.14
C GLN A 217 23.83 -11.67 -0.69
N LEU A 218 24.96 -12.25 -1.08
CA LEU A 218 25.34 -13.61 -0.72
C LEU A 218 25.60 -13.69 0.79
N ILE A 219 24.92 -14.62 1.46
CA ILE A 219 25.28 -15.08 2.79
C ILE A 219 26.12 -16.35 2.65
N GLU A 220 25.61 -17.32 1.89
CA GLU A 220 26.22 -18.64 1.78
C GLU A 220 25.88 -19.35 0.48
N LEU A 221 26.81 -20.16 -0.02
CA LEU A 221 26.67 -20.95 -1.23
C LEU A 221 27.11 -22.39 -0.98
N ARG A 222 26.24 -23.37 -1.28
CA ARG A 222 26.55 -24.80 -1.14
C ARG A 222 26.06 -25.61 -2.32
N ALA A 223 26.75 -26.71 -2.61
CA ALA A 223 26.26 -27.71 -3.55
C ALA A 223 24.86 -28.21 -3.14
N TYR A 224 23.99 -28.42 -4.11
CA TYR A 224 22.69 -29.04 -3.86
C TYR A 224 22.90 -30.53 -3.59
N GLY A 225 22.90 -30.91 -2.32
CA GLY A 225 22.97 -32.30 -1.87
C GLY A 225 21.70 -32.67 -1.10
N PRO A 226 20.72 -33.38 -1.69
CA PRO A 226 19.48 -33.75 -1.00
C PRO A 226 19.67 -34.87 0.05
N LYS A 227 20.90 -35.18 0.46
CA LYS A 227 21.16 -36.20 1.48
C LYS A 227 20.80 -35.64 2.85
N VAL A 228 19.67 -36.08 3.38
CA VAL A 228 19.28 -35.84 4.76
C VAL A 228 20.09 -36.81 5.63
N GLU A 229 20.96 -36.26 6.46
CA GLU A 229 21.61 -37.04 7.52
C GLU A 229 20.57 -37.30 8.61
N GLU A 230 20.06 -38.54 8.67
CA GLU A 230 18.98 -38.93 9.59
C GLU A 230 19.31 -38.62 11.05
N SER A 231 20.57 -38.81 11.44
CA SER A 231 21.08 -38.46 12.78
C SER A 231 20.91 -36.97 13.10
N ARG A 232 21.25 -36.10 12.15
CA ARG A 232 21.10 -34.65 12.29
C ARG A 232 19.63 -34.23 12.33
N LEU A 233 18.76 -34.92 11.57
CA LEU A 233 17.33 -34.68 11.62
C LEU A 233 16.76 -35.05 12.99
N GLN A 234 17.18 -36.18 13.57
CA GLN A 234 16.81 -36.58 14.93
C GLN A 234 17.30 -35.59 15.98
N GLU A 235 18.51 -35.04 15.86
CA GLU A 235 19.00 -33.98 16.75
C GLU A 235 18.12 -32.71 16.68
N LEU A 236 17.69 -32.32 15.48
CA LEU A 236 16.79 -31.19 15.30
C LEU A 236 15.41 -31.46 15.91
N PHE A 237 14.86 -32.67 15.76
CA PHE A 237 13.61 -33.08 16.41
C PHE A 237 13.74 -33.05 17.93
N ALA A 238 14.83 -33.58 18.49
CA ALA A 238 15.07 -33.56 19.93
C ALA A 238 15.20 -32.12 20.46
N LYS A 239 15.92 -31.25 19.73
CA LYS A 239 16.06 -29.83 20.08
C LYS A 239 14.72 -29.09 20.00
N GLY A 240 13.92 -29.38 18.97
CA GLY A 240 12.56 -28.86 18.83
C GLY A 240 11.66 -29.30 19.98
N ALA A 241 11.59 -30.60 20.25
CA ALA A 241 10.82 -31.14 21.37
C ALA A 241 11.21 -30.51 22.71
N LYS A 242 12.51 -30.31 22.96
CA LYS A 242 12.99 -29.61 24.16
C LYS A 242 12.55 -28.15 24.22
N ALA A 243 12.63 -27.41 23.11
CA ALA A 243 12.24 -26.01 23.06
C ALA A 243 10.73 -25.79 23.26
N TRP A 244 9.92 -26.82 22.96
CA TRP A 244 8.47 -26.80 23.08
C TRP A 244 7.95 -27.61 24.28
N ALA A 245 8.83 -28.10 25.15
CA ALA A 245 8.45 -28.99 26.26
C ALA A 245 7.47 -28.36 27.25
N GLU A 246 7.46 -27.03 27.36
CA GLU A 246 6.58 -26.26 28.25
C GLU A 246 5.29 -25.80 27.57
N VAL A 247 5.09 -26.13 26.28
CA VAL A 247 3.88 -25.79 25.51
C VAL A 247 2.99 -27.03 25.44
N PRO A 248 1.87 -27.08 26.20
CA PRO A 248 1.07 -28.31 26.34
C PRO A 248 0.46 -28.79 25.01
N GLU A 249 -0.02 -27.86 24.18
CA GLU A 249 -0.63 -28.13 22.87
C GLU A 249 -0.06 -27.14 21.85
N ALA A 250 1.12 -27.47 21.31
CA ALA A 250 1.84 -26.62 20.35
C ALA A 250 0.99 -26.19 19.16
N GLY A 251 0.12 -27.09 18.66
CA GLY A 251 -0.80 -26.79 17.56
C GLY A 251 -1.80 -25.70 17.93
N THR A 252 -2.52 -25.88 19.03
CA THR A 252 -3.52 -24.90 19.53
C THR A 252 -2.87 -23.56 19.84
N TRP A 253 -1.68 -23.55 20.46
CA TRP A 253 -0.94 -22.34 20.77
C TRP A 253 -0.56 -21.53 19.51
N VAL A 254 -0.14 -22.20 18.43
CA VAL A 254 0.16 -21.54 17.15
C VAL A 254 -1.10 -20.98 16.49
N GLU A 255 -2.21 -21.72 16.53
CA GLU A 255 -3.49 -21.27 15.98
C GLU A 255 -4.02 -20.03 16.72
N GLU A 256 -3.94 -20.00 18.05
CA GLU A 256 -4.28 -18.82 18.85
C GLU A 256 -3.42 -17.61 18.45
N LEU A 257 -2.11 -17.81 18.29
CA LEU A 257 -1.17 -16.74 17.90
C LEU A 257 -1.42 -16.22 16.48
N ARG A 258 -1.95 -17.06 15.58
CA ARG A 258 -2.32 -16.71 14.19
C ARG A 258 -3.72 -16.10 14.07
N GLY A 259 -4.41 -15.87 15.18
CA GLY A 259 -5.73 -15.21 15.21
C GLY A 259 -6.91 -16.17 15.29
N GLY A 260 -6.70 -17.44 15.66
CA GLY A 260 -7.74 -18.46 15.80
C GLY A 260 -8.67 -18.29 17.01
N ALA A 261 -8.44 -17.31 17.88
CA ALA A 261 -9.37 -16.97 18.96
C ALA A 261 -10.14 -15.69 18.61
N HIS A 262 -11.11 -15.82 17.70
CA HIS A 262 -12.40 -15.10 17.61
C HIS A 262 -13.00 -15.34 16.21
N ALA A 263 -13.68 -16.49 16.05
CA ALA A 263 -14.73 -16.72 15.06
C ALA A 263 -16.02 -17.04 15.79
#